data_AF-A0A485KKE8-F1
#
_entry.id   AF-A0A485KKE8-F1
#
_cell.length_a   1.000
_cell.length_b   1.000
_cell.length_c   1.000
_cell.angle_alpha   90.00
_cell.angle_beta   90.00
_cell.angle_gamma   90.00
#
_symmetry.space_group_name_H-M   'P 1'
#
loop_
_entity.id
_entity.type
_entity.pdbx_description
1 polymer ?
#
loop_
_entity_poly.entity_id
_entity_poly.type
_entity_poly.pdbx_seq_one_letter_code
_entity_poly.pdbx_strand_id
1 'polypeptide(L)'
;MSNLEDANFVKRYKAIYDTNPTAETAPDVPGRVKQPLDKYGLTWNNLPNLAKLAIVWDSGFVIANVGGVDTWLNVTVAPLQCAIDTSNKTQFALSSVWAQDALKADDIPVPRAFMHADGRHKGPSIHGLPQGSDTEVVKYYPEPTSHCQTWGIASGMIIPCGHVGQNTSNKNTFDPKPSSDMEMWLKEMANPKTNNLALTAGMPFAAVILLAVASAPIGFASLHGNVWTETQHNVPLPAKWHTPFVRNCARTI
;
A
#
# COMPACT_ATOMS: atom_id res chain seq x y z
N MET A 1 -1.20 14.04 -16.58
CA MET A 1 -1.45 14.23 -15.13
C MET A 1 -1.67 12.85 -14.50
N SER A 2 -0.62 12.02 -14.38
CA SER A 2 -0.73 10.58 -14.09
C SER A 2 -0.04 10.12 -12.80
N ASN A 3 0.60 11.00 -12.03
CA ASN A 3 1.56 10.56 -11.00
C ASN A 3 0.97 10.43 -9.59
N LEU A 4 -0.34 10.63 -9.43
CA LEU A 4 -1.08 10.33 -8.19
C LEU A 4 -1.97 9.08 -8.35
N GLU A 5 -2.08 8.51 -9.56
CA GLU A 5 -2.86 7.29 -9.79
C GLU A 5 -2.17 6.03 -9.23
N ASP A 6 -0.83 6.05 -9.11
CA ASP A 6 -0.03 4.97 -8.53
C ASP A 6 -0.10 4.94 -6.98
N ALA A 7 -0.70 5.97 -6.36
CA ALA A 7 -0.96 6.05 -4.92
C ALA A 7 -2.05 5.09 -4.42
N ASN A 8 -2.62 4.31 -5.31
CA ASN A 8 -3.78 3.51 -5.03
C ASN A 8 -3.37 2.16 -4.46
N PHE A 9 -2.97 2.15 -3.18
CA PHE A 9 -2.63 0.90 -2.51
C PHE A 9 -3.79 -0.09 -2.48
N VAL A 10 -5.06 0.34 -2.58
CA VAL A 10 -6.20 -0.58 -2.72
C VAL A 10 -6.04 -1.49 -3.94
N LYS A 11 -5.72 -0.93 -5.11
CA LYS A 11 -5.46 -1.72 -6.33
C LYS A 11 -4.26 -2.65 -6.16
N ARG A 12 -3.20 -2.17 -5.51
CA ARG A 12 -2.00 -2.98 -5.25
C ARG A 12 -2.31 -4.17 -4.34
N TYR A 13 -2.98 -3.93 -3.21
CA TYR A 13 -3.41 -4.99 -2.29
C TYR A 13 -4.33 -6.01 -2.98
N LYS A 14 -5.24 -5.54 -3.86
CA LYS A 14 -6.09 -6.44 -4.67
C LYS A 14 -5.25 -7.31 -5.61
N ALA A 15 -4.28 -6.73 -6.31
CA ALA A 15 -3.41 -7.47 -7.22
C ALA A 15 -2.57 -8.52 -6.47
N ILE A 16 -2.02 -8.17 -5.30
CA ILE A 16 -1.31 -9.13 -4.45
C ILE A 16 -2.28 -10.21 -3.97
N TYR A 17 -3.50 -9.85 -3.57
CA TYR A 17 -4.51 -10.82 -3.11
C TYR A 17 -4.89 -11.83 -4.19
N ASP A 18 -5.06 -11.37 -5.43
CA ASP A 18 -5.42 -12.22 -6.56
C ASP A 18 -4.33 -13.26 -6.88
N THR A 19 -3.08 -12.98 -6.49
CA THR A 19 -1.94 -13.90 -6.67
C THR A 19 -1.60 -14.71 -5.42
N ASN A 20 -1.80 -14.14 -4.22
CA ASN A 20 -1.49 -14.73 -2.93
C ASN A 20 -2.50 -14.27 -1.86
N PRO A 21 -3.66 -14.96 -1.74
CA PRO A 21 -4.73 -14.54 -0.84
C PRO A 21 -4.40 -14.72 0.65
N THR A 22 -3.37 -15.51 0.95
CA THR A 22 -2.91 -15.83 2.31
C THR A 22 -1.79 -14.92 2.80
N ALA A 23 -1.41 -13.91 2.02
CA ALA A 23 -0.35 -13.00 2.43
C ALA A 23 -0.71 -12.26 3.73
N GLU A 24 0.28 -12.19 4.63
CA GLU A 24 0.33 -11.29 5.79
C GLU A 24 -0.64 -11.57 6.95
N THR A 25 -0.36 -10.95 8.11
CA THR A 25 -1.26 -10.76 9.25
C THR A 25 -1.73 -9.31 9.28
N ALA A 26 -3.03 -9.06 9.25
CA ALA A 26 -3.56 -7.71 9.36
C ALA A 26 -3.41 -7.16 10.80
N PRO A 27 -3.11 -5.86 10.97
CA PRO A 27 -3.00 -5.26 12.27
C PRO A 27 -4.38 -5.08 12.93
N ASP A 28 -4.41 -4.90 14.25
CA ASP A 28 -5.62 -4.44 14.94
C ASP A 28 -5.83 -2.95 14.69
N VAL A 29 -7.08 -2.54 14.48
CA VAL A 29 -7.42 -1.22 13.94
C VAL A 29 -8.54 -0.54 14.74
N PRO A 30 -8.57 0.80 14.77
CA PRO A 30 -9.65 1.55 15.41
C PRO A 30 -11.02 1.19 14.84
N GLY A 31 -12.07 1.26 15.67
CA GLY A 31 -13.44 0.87 15.27
C GLY A 31 -13.98 1.63 14.05
N ARG A 32 -13.55 2.88 13.83
CA ARG A 32 -13.96 3.70 12.68
C ARG A 32 -13.62 3.06 11.33
N VAL A 33 -12.48 2.36 11.24
CA VAL A 33 -12.03 1.63 10.03
C VAL A 33 -13.05 0.57 9.60
N LYS A 34 -13.87 0.07 10.54
CA LYS A 34 -14.81 -1.04 10.32
C LYS A 34 -16.19 -0.56 9.84
N GLN A 35 -16.53 0.73 10.00
CA GLN A 35 -17.84 1.29 9.63
C GLN A 35 -18.26 1.05 8.18
N PRO A 36 -17.37 1.14 7.17
CA PRO A 36 -17.77 0.90 5.77
C PRO A 36 -18.29 -0.51 5.51
N LEU A 37 -17.97 -1.49 6.37
CA LEU A 37 -18.33 -2.89 6.19
C LEU A 37 -19.81 -3.17 6.41
N ASP A 38 -20.47 -2.40 7.28
CA ASP A 38 -21.88 -2.59 7.64
C ASP A 38 -22.79 -2.51 6.41
N LYS A 39 -22.46 -1.61 5.47
CA LYS A 39 -23.17 -1.43 4.20
C LYS A 39 -23.17 -2.69 3.33
N TYR A 40 -22.18 -3.55 3.50
CA TYR A 40 -21.97 -4.75 2.68
C TYR A 40 -22.28 -6.04 3.45
N GLY A 41 -22.73 -5.95 4.71
CA GLY A 41 -22.96 -7.12 5.57
C GLY A 41 -21.68 -7.91 5.85
N LEU A 42 -20.51 -7.28 5.75
CA LEU A 42 -19.21 -7.88 6.00
C LEU A 42 -18.79 -7.63 7.45
N THR A 43 -17.98 -8.52 8.01
CA THR A 43 -17.36 -8.33 9.34
C THR A 43 -15.85 -8.35 9.19
N TRP A 44 -15.14 -7.58 10.04
CA TRP A 44 -13.68 -7.49 10.00
C TRP A 44 -13.00 -8.87 9.99
N ASN A 45 -13.51 -9.81 10.80
CA ASN A 45 -12.92 -11.13 10.95
C ASN A 45 -13.06 -12.02 9.70
N ASN A 46 -14.06 -11.75 8.85
CA ASN A 46 -14.32 -12.53 7.65
C ASN A 46 -13.57 -12.00 6.42
N LEU A 47 -12.78 -10.93 6.57
CA LEU A 47 -12.02 -10.36 5.48
C LEU A 47 -10.62 -10.98 5.35
N PRO A 48 -10.12 -11.16 4.11
CA PRO A 48 -8.71 -11.42 3.86
C PRO A 48 -7.79 -10.33 4.45
N ASN A 49 -6.56 -10.67 4.79
CA ASN A 49 -5.65 -9.74 5.45
C ASN A 49 -5.26 -8.55 4.57
N LEU A 50 -5.07 -8.76 3.26
CA LEU A 50 -4.83 -7.67 2.32
C LEU A 50 -6.03 -6.73 2.16
N ALA A 51 -7.26 -7.26 2.22
CA ALA A 51 -8.46 -6.42 2.21
C ALA A 51 -8.55 -5.54 3.47
N LYS A 52 -8.16 -6.08 4.63
CA LYS A 52 -8.07 -5.31 5.88
C LYS A 52 -7.09 -4.14 5.75
N LEU A 53 -5.89 -4.36 5.20
CA LEU A 53 -4.91 -3.31 4.96
C LEU A 53 -5.43 -2.26 3.96
N ALA A 54 -6.11 -2.71 2.90
CA ALA A 54 -6.72 -1.81 1.93
C ALA A 54 -7.76 -0.89 2.58
N ILE A 55 -8.60 -1.42 3.46
CA ILE A 55 -9.60 -0.62 4.19
C ILE A 55 -8.94 0.38 5.15
N VAL A 56 -7.86 -0.02 5.84
CA VAL A 56 -7.09 0.90 6.69
C VAL A 56 -6.60 2.10 5.89
N TRP A 57 -5.96 1.82 4.75
CA TRP A 57 -5.48 2.84 3.84
C TRP A 57 -6.61 3.74 3.31
N ASP A 58 -7.67 3.11 2.80
CA ASP A 58 -8.83 3.80 2.21
C ASP A 58 -9.60 4.65 3.25
N SER A 59 -9.57 4.23 4.51
CA SER A 59 -10.15 4.98 5.65
C SER A 59 -9.27 6.14 6.12
N GLY A 60 -8.07 6.31 5.56
CA GLY A 60 -7.16 7.38 5.95
C GLY A 60 -6.30 7.08 7.16
N PHE A 61 -6.08 5.82 7.53
CA PHE A 61 -5.26 5.50 8.70
C PHE A 61 -3.85 5.08 8.30
N VAL A 62 -2.86 5.62 9.02
CA VAL A 62 -1.44 5.30 8.84
C VAL A 62 -0.79 5.06 10.20
N ILE A 63 0.31 4.31 10.21
CA ILE A 63 1.06 4.06 11.44
C ILE A 63 2.11 5.16 11.62
N ALA A 64 2.33 5.64 12.83
CA ALA A 64 3.45 6.52 13.14
C ALA A 64 4.10 6.11 14.46
N ASN A 65 5.41 6.33 14.59
CA ASN A 65 6.08 6.17 15.87
C ASN A 65 5.84 7.40 16.74
N VAL A 66 5.04 7.21 17.79
CA VAL A 66 4.64 8.26 18.74
C VAL A 66 5.24 7.94 20.10
N GLY A 67 6.29 8.66 20.48
CA GLY A 67 6.99 8.40 21.75
C GLY A 67 7.58 6.99 21.87
N GLY A 68 8.05 6.39 20.76
CA GLY A 68 8.64 5.05 20.74
C GLY A 68 7.63 3.92 20.46
N VAL A 69 6.34 4.23 20.31
CA VAL A 69 5.28 3.23 20.11
C VAL A 69 4.54 3.48 18.80
N ASP A 70 4.35 2.42 18.00
CA ASP A 70 3.54 2.47 16.79
C ASP A 70 2.08 2.78 17.15
N THR A 71 1.57 3.88 16.58
CA THR A 71 0.25 4.43 16.86
C THR A 71 -0.47 4.75 15.55
N TRP A 72 -1.77 4.44 15.50
CA TRP A 72 -2.62 4.82 14.38
C TRP A 72 -2.91 6.31 14.37
N LEU A 73 -2.59 6.98 13.27
CA LEU A 73 -2.93 8.37 13.02
C LEU A 73 -4.00 8.45 11.92
N ASN A 74 -4.96 9.37 12.10
CA ASN A 74 -5.92 9.71 11.06
C ASN A 74 -5.31 10.76 10.13
N VAL A 75 -5.31 10.46 8.84
CA VAL A 75 -4.95 11.35 7.75
C VAL A 75 -6.23 11.98 7.26
N THR A 76 -6.28 13.30 7.31
CA THR A 76 -7.34 14.08 6.69
C THR A 76 -6.87 14.62 5.35
N VAL A 77 -7.79 14.90 4.44
CA VAL A 77 -7.50 15.52 3.14
C VAL A 77 -8.00 16.95 3.13
N ALA A 78 -7.13 17.87 2.75
CA ALA A 78 -7.50 19.21 2.31
C ALA A 78 -7.56 19.21 0.77
N PRO A 79 -8.21 20.20 0.11
CA PRO A 79 -8.44 20.21 -1.33
C PRO A 79 -7.21 19.96 -2.23
N LEU A 80 -5.98 20.12 -1.71
CA LEU A 80 -4.75 19.95 -2.47
C LEU A 80 -3.66 19.12 -1.74
N GLN A 81 -3.87 18.68 -0.50
CA GLN A 81 -2.82 18.04 0.33
C GLN A 81 -3.42 17.11 1.38
N CYS A 82 -2.70 16.04 1.74
CA CYS A 82 -2.99 15.32 2.99
C CYS A 82 -2.59 16.18 4.19
N ALA A 83 -3.22 15.94 5.34
CA ALA A 83 -2.92 16.61 6.59
C ALA A 83 -3.00 15.60 7.73
N ILE A 84 -1.96 15.56 8.55
CA ILE A 84 -1.84 14.64 9.68
C ILE A 84 -1.87 15.45 10.96
N ASP A 85 -2.71 15.03 11.90
CA ASP A 85 -2.61 15.51 13.28
C ASP A 85 -1.40 14.86 13.94
N THR A 86 -0.33 15.65 14.04
CA THR A 86 0.91 15.24 14.67
C THR A 86 1.13 16.05 15.93
N SER A 87 0.15 16.15 16.84
CA SER A 87 0.07 16.95 18.09
C SER A 87 1.25 16.88 19.11
N ASN A 88 2.48 16.73 18.62
CA ASN A 88 3.83 16.95 19.15
C ASN A 88 4.58 15.71 19.63
N LYS A 89 4.15 14.50 19.23
CA LYS A 89 4.79 13.26 19.70
C LYS A 89 5.28 12.32 18.61
N THR A 90 4.98 12.59 17.34
CA THR A 90 5.62 11.87 16.24
C THR A 90 7.10 12.21 16.25
N GLN A 91 7.94 11.18 16.36
CA GLN A 91 9.38 11.40 16.41
C GLN A 91 9.88 11.98 15.08
N PHE A 92 10.78 12.96 15.17
CA PHE A 92 11.50 13.43 13.99
C PHE A 92 12.39 12.32 13.49
N ALA A 93 12.26 12.02 12.21
CA ALA A 93 13.08 11.03 11.52
C ALA A 93 13.90 11.74 10.44
N LEU A 94 15.12 11.25 10.25
CA LEU A 94 15.86 11.50 9.02
C LEU A 94 15.23 10.57 7.98
N SER A 95 14.30 11.13 7.22
CA SER A 95 13.45 10.40 6.29
C SER A 95 13.67 10.92 4.87
N SER A 96 13.40 10.09 3.86
CA SER A 96 13.60 10.50 2.48
C SER A 96 12.48 11.47 2.04
N VAL A 97 12.80 12.60 1.43
CA VAL A 97 11.77 13.54 0.94
C VAL A 97 11.36 13.25 -0.51
N TRP A 98 12.03 12.27 -1.15
CA TRP A 98 11.79 11.85 -2.52
C TRP A 98 11.90 10.33 -2.64
N ALA A 99 10.84 9.69 -3.10
CA ALA A 99 10.87 8.33 -3.62
C ALA A 99 9.96 8.26 -4.84
N GLN A 100 10.50 7.75 -5.93
CA GLN A 100 9.67 7.07 -6.92
C GLN A 100 9.24 5.76 -6.28
N ASP A 101 8.07 5.24 -6.61
CA ASP A 101 7.64 3.93 -6.10
C ASP A 101 8.67 2.86 -6.52
N ALA A 102 9.43 2.38 -5.54
CA ALA A 102 10.49 1.39 -5.69
C ALA A 102 10.09 0.03 -5.13
N LEU A 103 8.83 -0.13 -4.71
CA LEU A 103 8.30 -1.40 -4.21
C LEU A 103 8.17 -2.39 -5.36
N LYS A 104 8.62 -3.62 -5.15
CA LYS A 104 8.39 -4.74 -6.07
C LYS A 104 6.91 -5.10 -6.13
N ALA A 105 6.47 -5.71 -7.23
CA ALA A 105 5.06 -6.04 -7.43
C ALA A 105 4.43 -6.85 -6.28
N ASP A 106 5.23 -7.67 -5.59
CA ASP A 106 4.85 -8.50 -4.44
C ASP A 106 5.14 -7.87 -3.06
N ASP A 107 5.82 -6.72 -3.01
CA ASP A 107 6.00 -5.97 -1.76
C ASP A 107 4.65 -5.42 -1.30
N ILE A 108 4.28 -5.77 -0.07
CA ILE A 108 3.07 -5.27 0.57
C ILE A 108 3.40 -3.94 1.25
N PRO A 109 2.88 -2.79 0.77
CA PRO A 109 3.17 -1.51 1.39
C PRO A 109 2.49 -1.41 2.76
N VAL A 110 3.20 -0.85 3.72
CA VAL A 110 2.69 -0.44 5.04
C VAL A 110 2.85 1.07 5.13
N PRO A 111 1.75 1.84 4.97
CA PRO A 111 1.78 3.29 5.05
C PRO A 111 2.18 3.76 6.46
N ARG A 112 3.32 4.45 6.55
CA ARG A 112 3.87 5.00 7.78
C ARG A 112 4.06 6.51 7.65
N ALA A 113 3.65 7.26 8.67
CA ALA A 113 3.90 8.69 8.76
C ALA A 113 5.23 8.97 9.44
N PHE A 114 6.08 9.73 8.76
CA PHE A 114 7.36 10.21 9.25
C PHE A 114 7.33 11.74 9.37
N MET A 115 7.98 12.25 10.41
CA MET A 115 8.14 13.70 10.59
C MET A 115 9.53 14.11 10.09
N HIS A 116 9.58 14.75 8.93
CA HIS A 116 10.84 15.25 8.37
C HIS A 116 11.34 16.47 9.13
N ALA A 117 12.66 16.58 9.26
CA ALA A 117 13.33 17.81 9.69
C ALA A 117 14.60 18.02 8.85
N ASP A 118 14.58 19.02 7.97
CA ASP A 118 15.76 19.41 7.17
C ASP A 118 16.46 20.68 7.72
N GLY A 119 16.26 20.97 9.00
CA GLY A 119 16.83 22.13 9.69
C GLY A 119 16.08 23.44 9.45
N ARG A 120 15.33 23.62 8.35
CA ARG A 120 14.51 24.82 8.10
C ARG A 120 13.03 24.52 7.89
N HIS A 121 12.71 23.35 7.39
CA HIS A 121 11.38 22.85 7.11
C HIS A 121 11.13 21.59 7.92
N LYS A 122 9.92 21.54 8.49
CA LYS A 122 9.41 20.40 9.24
C LYS A 122 8.04 20.09 8.69
N GLY A 123 7.80 18.81 8.39
CA GLY A 123 6.54 18.40 7.80
C GLY A 123 6.32 16.90 7.89
N PRO A 124 5.09 16.46 8.16
CA PRO A 124 4.77 15.06 8.06
C PRO A 124 4.72 14.60 6.60
N SER A 125 5.07 13.36 6.35
CA SER A 125 4.81 12.70 5.08
C SER A 125 4.47 11.24 5.31
N ILE A 126 3.66 10.66 4.44
CA ILE A 126 3.36 9.23 4.45
C ILE A 126 4.30 8.52 3.50
N HIS A 127 4.85 7.39 3.93
CA HIS A 127 5.75 6.53 3.19
C HIS A 127 5.16 5.13 3.11
N GLY A 128 5.13 4.51 1.94
CA GLY A 128 4.76 3.10 1.84
C GLY A 128 5.99 2.20 2.00
N LEU A 129 6.30 1.70 3.19
CA LEU A 129 7.43 0.79 3.36
C LEU A 129 7.03 -0.67 3.10
N PRO A 130 7.93 -1.54 2.59
CA PRO A 130 7.66 -2.97 2.54
C PRO A 130 7.30 -3.50 3.93
N GLN A 131 6.39 -4.46 3.99
CA GLN A 131 6.02 -5.09 5.23
C GLN A 131 7.24 -5.67 5.97
N GLY A 132 7.28 -5.47 7.28
CA GLY A 132 8.42 -5.85 8.12
C GLY A 132 9.51 -4.78 8.21
N SER A 133 9.43 -3.71 7.41
CA SER A 133 10.25 -2.51 7.58
C SER A 133 9.54 -1.52 8.51
N ASP A 134 10.22 -1.15 9.59
CA ASP A 134 9.78 -0.15 10.57
C ASP A 134 10.59 1.15 10.51
N THR A 135 11.69 1.14 9.77
CA THR A 135 12.69 2.19 9.71
C THR A 135 13.04 2.54 8.28
N GLU A 136 12.97 3.83 7.96
CA GLU A 136 13.67 4.34 6.79
C GLU A 136 15.15 4.47 7.10
N VAL A 137 16.01 3.79 6.32
CA VAL A 137 17.44 4.06 6.38
C VAL A 137 17.77 5.04 5.26
N VAL A 138 17.96 6.30 5.63
CA VAL A 138 18.31 7.36 4.68
C VAL A 138 19.82 7.51 4.61
N LYS A 139 20.35 7.61 3.39
CA LYS A 139 21.73 8.01 3.21
C LYS A 139 21.83 9.52 3.38
N TYR A 140 22.51 9.96 4.43
CA TYR A 140 22.68 11.37 4.71
C TYR A 140 23.58 12.03 3.67
N TYR A 141 23.09 13.13 3.11
CA TYR A 141 23.85 14.05 2.28
C TYR A 141 23.83 15.45 2.91
N PRO A 142 24.87 16.28 2.69
CA PRO A 142 24.90 17.65 3.22
C PRO A 142 23.72 18.51 2.78
N GLU A 143 23.16 18.23 1.59
CA GLU A 143 21.98 18.89 1.06
C GLU A 143 20.72 18.08 1.40
N PRO A 144 19.77 18.61 2.19
CA PRO A 144 18.60 17.85 2.62
C PRO A 144 17.69 17.38 1.49
N THR A 145 17.67 18.13 0.38
CA THR A 145 16.94 17.73 -0.82
C THR A 145 17.50 16.47 -1.47
N SER A 146 18.73 16.07 -1.11
CA SER A 146 19.43 14.88 -1.63
C SER A 146 19.21 13.63 -0.78
N HIS A 147 18.41 13.70 0.28
CA HIS A 147 18.15 12.57 1.17
C HIS A 147 17.28 11.53 0.43
N CYS A 148 17.94 10.52 -0.15
CA CYS A 148 17.31 9.34 -0.73
C CYS A 148 17.40 8.16 0.26
N GLN A 149 16.53 7.17 0.09
CA GLN A 149 16.72 5.90 0.77
C GLN A 149 18.07 5.26 0.43
N THR A 150 18.60 4.51 1.39
CA THR A 150 19.84 3.75 1.22
C THR A 150 19.63 2.66 0.17
N TRP A 151 20.69 2.34 -0.57
CA TRP A 151 20.64 1.31 -1.60
C TRP A 151 20.11 -0.02 -1.05
N GLY A 152 19.24 -0.67 -1.82
CA GLY A 152 18.64 -1.95 -1.47
C GLY A 152 17.44 -1.86 -0.53
N ILE A 153 17.04 -0.66 -0.09
CA ILE A 153 15.78 -0.45 0.61
C ILE A 153 14.74 0.02 -0.40
N ALA A 154 13.72 -0.80 -0.58
CA ALA A 154 12.55 -0.42 -1.34
C ALA A 154 11.67 0.50 -0.47
N SER A 155 11.14 1.55 -1.07
CA SER A 155 10.05 2.33 -0.51
C SER A 155 9.11 2.75 -1.61
N GLY A 156 7.85 2.80 -1.23
CA GLY A 156 6.77 3.19 -2.08
C GLY A 156 6.70 4.68 -2.22
N MET A 157 5.59 5.11 -2.78
CA MET A 157 5.31 6.52 -2.95
C MET A 157 5.32 7.26 -1.60
N ILE A 158 5.92 8.45 -1.62
CA ILE A 158 5.93 9.39 -0.51
C ILE A 158 4.87 10.46 -0.76
N ILE A 159 3.98 10.66 0.20
CA ILE A 159 2.94 11.69 0.14
C ILE A 159 3.27 12.80 1.14
N PRO A 160 3.70 13.99 0.67
CA PRO A 160 3.89 15.14 1.54
C PRO A 160 2.56 15.57 2.15
N CYS A 161 2.52 15.72 3.47
CA CYS A 161 1.35 16.18 4.20
C CYS A 161 1.61 17.52 4.90
N GLY A 162 0.55 18.32 5.03
CA GLY A 162 0.52 19.46 5.94
C GLY A 162 0.35 19.00 7.39
N HIS A 163 0.66 19.91 8.31
CA HIS A 163 0.28 19.75 9.71
C HIS A 163 -1.14 20.28 9.91
N VAL A 164 -2.00 19.50 10.58
CA VAL A 164 -3.25 20.06 11.12
C VAL A 164 -2.87 20.92 12.33
N GLY A 165 -2.71 22.23 12.12
CA GLY A 165 -2.26 23.14 13.17
C GLY A 165 -3.18 23.11 14.40
N GLN A 166 -2.59 22.94 15.59
CA GLN A 166 -3.27 22.92 16.89
C GLN A 166 -4.18 24.13 17.15
N ASN A 167 -4.00 25.23 16.41
CA ASN A 167 -4.70 26.50 16.61
C ASN A 167 -5.47 27.02 15.39
N THR A 168 -5.57 26.22 14.33
CA THR A 168 -6.45 26.58 13.23
C THR A 168 -7.63 25.64 13.27
N SER A 169 -8.79 26.19 13.61
CA SER A 169 -10.12 25.71 13.23
C SER A 169 -10.23 25.67 11.70
N ASN A 170 -9.30 25.01 11.02
CA ASN A 170 -9.23 24.90 9.59
C ASN A 170 -10.29 23.88 9.19
N LYS A 171 -11.53 24.37 9.07
CA LYS A 171 -12.74 23.62 8.68
C LYS A 171 -12.66 23.02 7.26
N ASN A 172 -11.50 23.11 6.62
CA ASN A 172 -11.24 22.69 5.24
C ASN A 172 -10.45 21.37 5.16
N THR A 173 -10.28 20.66 6.28
CA THR A 173 -9.85 19.26 6.26
C THR A 173 -11.07 18.37 6.34
N PHE A 174 -11.08 17.32 5.52
CA PHE A 174 -12.14 16.34 5.44
C PHE A 174 -11.55 14.96 5.70
N ASP A 175 -12.36 14.07 6.26
CA ASP A 175 -11.99 12.66 6.27
C ASP A 175 -11.89 12.15 4.83
N PRO A 176 -10.94 11.24 4.53
CA PRO A 176 -10.85 10.62 3.22
C PRO A 176 -12.18 9.96 2.87
N LYS A 177 -12.65 10.24 1.64
CA LYS A 177 -13.81 9.56 1.09
C LYS A 177 -13.36 8.16 0.65
N PRO A 178 -14.14 7.11 0.95
CA PRO A 178 -13.85 5.77 0.44
C PRO A 178 -13.67 5.78 -1.08
N SER A 179 -12.64 5.08 -1.56
CA SER A 179 -12.35 5.00 -2.99
C SER A 179 -13.34 4.10 -3.71
N SER A 180 -13.57 4.36 -5.00
CA SER A 180 -14.39 3.48 -5.85
C SER A 180 -13.80 2.08 -5.96
N ASP A 181 -12.48 1.93 -5.92
CA ASP A 181 -11.82 0.62 -5.98
C ASP A 181 -12.10 -0.21 -4.72
N MET A 182 -12.05 0.41 -3.54
CA MET A 182 -12.39 -0.28 -2.30
C MET A 182 -13.87 -0.65 -2.28
N GLU A 183 -14.77 0.24 -2.72
CA GLU A 183 -16.19 -0.09 -2.85
C GLU A 183 -16.46 -1.26 -3.80
N MET A 184 -15.75 -1.31 -4.95
CA MET A 184 -15.89 -2.43 -5.89
C MET A 184 -15.41 -3.74 -5.26
N TRP A 185 -14.26 -3.73 -4.58
CA TRP A 185 -13.72 -4.93 -3.96
C TRP A 185 -14.59 -5.42 -2.78
N LEU A 186 -15.14 -4.51 -1.96
CA LEU A 186 -16.11 -4.88 -0.91
C LEU A 186 -17.37 -5.54 -1.48
N LYS A 187 -17.92 -5.02 -2.60
CA LYS A 187 -19.06 -5.64 -3.28
C LYS A 187 -18.72 -7.02 -3.84
N GLU A 188 -17.51 -7.19 -4.37
CA GLU A 188 -17.00 -8.48 -4.85
C GLU A 188 -16.95 -9.50 -3.70
N MET A 189 -16.44 -9.14 -2.53
CA MET A 189 -16.38 -10.03 -1.35
C MET A 189 -17.76 -10.31 -0.73
N ALA A 190 -18.68 -9.34 -0.80
CA ALA A 190 -20.05 -9.53 -0.33
C ALA A 190 -20.87 -10.48 -1.22
N ASN A 191 -20.42 -10.75 -2.45
CA ASN A 191 -21.12 -11.63 -3.37
C ASN A 191 -20.88 -13.11 -3.00
N PRO A 192 -21.92 -13.89 -2.63
CA PRO A 192 -21.74 -15.28 -2.22
C PRO A 192 -21.12 -16.19 -3.31
N LYS A 193 -21.17 -15.79 -4.59
CA LYS A 193 -20.59 -16.57 -5.70
C LYS A 193 -19.07 -16.54 -5.74
N THR A 194 -18.43 -15.48 -5.26
CA THR A 194 -16.96 -15.32 -5.23
C THR A 194 -16.34 -15.98 -3.99
N ASN A 195 -17.10 -16.08 -2.90
CA ASN A 195 -16.66 -16.68 -1.63
C ASN A 195 -16.34 -18.19 -1.71
N ASN A 196 -16.81 -18.89 -2.76
CA ASN A 196 -16.47 -20.30 -2.98
C ASN A 196 -15.04 -20.51 -3.52
N LEU A 197 -14.42 -19.51 -4.15
CA LEU A 197 -13.02 -19.62 -4.61
C LEU A 197 -12.00 -19.43 -3.47
N ALA A 198 -12.32 -18.59 -2.48
CA ALA A 198 -11.41 -18.36 -1.35
C ALA A 198 -11.47 -19.47 -0.29
N LEU A 199 -12.63 -20.15 -0.15
CA LEU A 199 -12.80 -21.23 0.84
C LEU A 199 -12.12 -22.55 0.43
N THR A 200 -11.73 -22.70 -0.83
CA THR A 200 -10.99 -23.87 -1.33
C THR A 200 -9.48 -23.77 -1.10
N ALA A 201 -8.93 -22.59 -0.79
CA ALA A 201 -7.50 -22.41 -0.51
C ALA A 201 -7.07 -22.79 0.92
N GLY A 202 -8.02 -23.17 1.79
CA GLY A 202 -7.78 -23.54 3.19
C GLY A 202 -8.12 -24.98 3.56
N MET A 203 -8.52 -25.84 2.62
CA MET A 203 -8.66 -27.26 2.91
C MET A 203 -7.27 -27.93 2.83
N PRO A 204 -6.81 -28.64 3.87
CA PRO A 204 -5.65 -29.49 3.73
C PRO A 204 -5.94 -30.49 2.59
N PHE A 205 -4.97 -30.67 1.69
CA PHE A 205 -5.02 -31.59 0.55
C PHE A 205 -5.38 -33.07 0.89
N ALA A 206 -5.66 -33.38 2.16
CA ALA A 206 -6.07 -34.69 2.64
C ALA A 206 -7.56 -35.04 2.40
N ALA A 207 -8.40 -34.10 1.94
CA ALA A 207 -9.85 -34.35 1.78
C ALA A 207 -10.39 -34.17 0.34
N VAL A 208 -9.55 -34.38 -0.68
CA VAL A 208 -10.01 -34.55 -2.08
C VAL A 208 -9.68 -35.98 -2.53
N ILE A 209 -10.18 -36.96 -1.79
CA ILE A 209 -10.28 -38.36 -2.25
C ILE A 209 -11.70 -38.81 -1.92
N LEU A 210 -12.66 -38.48 -2.79
CA LEU A 210 -13.88 -39.25 -3.03
C LEU A 210 -14.73 -38.54 -4.09
N LEU A 211 -14.45 -38.85 -5.36
CA LEU A 211 -15.42 -39.26 -6.39
C LEU A 211 -14.84 -38.95 -7.78
N ALA A 212 -14.31 -39.97 -8.44
CA ALA A 212 -14.63 -40.32 -9.82
C ALA A 212 -13.83 -41.57 -10.22
N VAL A 213 -14.37 -42.75 -9.90
CA VAL A 213 -14.04 -43.98 -10.62
C VAL A 213 -15.03 -44.08 -11.77
N ALA A 214 -14.58 -43.75 -12.98
CA ALA A 214 -15.13 -44.30 -14.22
C ALA A 214 -14.05 -44.16 -15.31
N SER A 215 -13.48 -45.31 -15.64
CA SER A 215 -12.46 -45.56 -16.65
C SER A 215 -12.86 -45.12 -18.07
N ALA A 216 -11.98 -44.38 -18.74
CA ALA A 216 -11.91 -44.34 -20.21
C ALA A 216 -10.43 -44.24 -20.66
N PRO A 217 -10.01 -45.00 -21.69
CA PRO A 217 -8.61 -45.08 -22.11
C PRO A 217 -8.16 -43.93 -23.02
N ILE A 218 -6.96 -43.43 -22.71
CA ILE A 218 -5.83 -43.04 -23.56
C ILE A 218 -6.14 -42.47 -24.96
N GLY A 219 -5.87 -41.17 -25.10
CA GLY A 219 -5.46 -40.54 -26.35
C GLY A 219 -4.33 -39.54 -26.08
N PHE A 220 -3.08 -39.96 -26.25
CA PHE A 220 -1.93 -39.05 -26.25
C PHE A 220 -1.93 -38.22 -27.54
N ALA A 221 -2.34 -36.96 -27.46
CA ALA A 221 -2.02 -35.96 -28.46
C ALA A 221 -0.83 -35.13 -27.96
N SER A 222 0.31 -35.33 -28.62
CA SER A 222 1.51 -34.50 -28.50
C SER A 222 1.17 -33.07 -28.91
N LEU A 223 1.31 -32.10 -28.01
CA LEU A 223 1.29 -30.68 -28.32
C LEU A 223 2.66 -30.09 -28.05
N HIS A 224 3.24 -29.58 -29.13
CA HIS A 224 4.53 -28.92 -29.20
C HIS A 224 4.58 -27.72 -28.25
N GLY A 225 5.71 -27.59 -27.54
CA GLY A 225 6.00 -26.45 -26.68
C GLY A 225 6.12 -25.16 -27.48
N ASN A 226 5.33 -24.15 -27.09
CA ASN A 226 5.61 -22.77 -27.44
C ASN A 226 6.30 -22.12 -26.26
N VAL A 227 7.60 -21.87 -26.46
CA VAL A 227 8.44 -21.00 -25.62
C VAL A 227 7.86 -19.59 -25.74
N TRP A 228 7.33 -19.05 -24.64
CA TRP A 228 7.07 -17.63 -24.51
C TRP A 228 8.37 -16.94 -24.15
N THR A 229 9.00 -16.27 -25.12
CA THR A 229 10.03 -15.28 -24.85
C THR A 229 9.36 -14.01 -24.33
N GLU A 230 9.57 -13.75 -23.04
CA GLU A 230 9.23 -12.47 -22.41
C GLU A 230 10.04 -11.36 -23.07
N THR A 231 9.36 -10.54 -23.88
CA THR A 231 9.95 -9.38 -24.51
C THR A 231 9.87 -8.23 -23.51
N GLN A 232 11.00 -7.88 -22.89
CA GLN A 232 11.08 -6.66 -22.10
C GLN A 232 10.85 -5.46 -23.03
N HIS A 233 9.66 -4.86 -22.94
CA HIS A 233 9.39 -3.58 -23.55
C HIS A 233 10.13 -2.50 -22.75
N ASN A 234 11.27 -2.05 -23.31
CA ASN A 234 11.81 -0.74 -23.00
C ASN A 234 10.78 0.31 -23.39
N VAL A 235 9.94 0.72 -22.44
CA VAL A 235 9.05 1.86 -22.60
C VAL A 235 9.93 3.13 -22.59
N PRO A 236 9.96 3.92 -23.67
CA PRO A 236 10.65 5.21 -23.65
C PRO A 236 9.93 6.12 -22.64
N LEU A 237 10.65 6.55 -21.61
CA LEU A 237 10.17 7.59 -20.70
C LEU A 237 9.80 8.84 -21.51
N PRO A 238 8.59 9.41 -21.33
CA PRO A 238 8.21 10.62 -22.03
C PRO A 238 9.19 11.76 -21.69
N ALA A 239 9.73 12.35 -22.74
CA ALA A 239 10.68 13.43 -22.65
C ALA A 239 10.03 14.67 -22.00
N LYS A 240 10.82 15.27 -21.08
CA LYS A 240 10.73 16.61 -20.48
C LYS A 240 10.11 16.72 -19.09
N TRP A 241 10.86 16.24 -18.11
CA TRP A 241 11.22 17.06 -16.95
C TRP A 241 12.75 17.18 -16.93
N HIS A 242 13.27 18.32 -17.38
CA HIS A 242 14.69 18.66 -17.25
C HIS A 242 14.90 19.35 -15.91
N THR A 243 14.93 18.57 -14.83
CA THR A 243 15.69 18.92 -13.64
C THR A 243 16.75 17.83 -13.44
N PRO A 244 18.04 18.17 -13.24
CA PRO A 244 19.11 17.17 -13.13
C PRO A 244 18.98 16.26 -11.90
N PHE A 245 18.07 16.54 -10.96
CA PHE A 245 18.06 15.99 -9.61
C PHE A 245 17.31 14.65 -9.46
N VAL A 246 16.19 14.46 -10.18
CA VAL A 246 15.39 13.21 -10.15
C VAL A 246 16.22 12.00 -10.60
N ARG A 247 17.28 12.22 -11.39
CA ARG A 247 18.18 11.17 -11.87
C ARG A 247 19.05 10.54 -10.78
N ASN A 248 19.30 11.21 -9.66
CA ASN A 248 20.24 10.68 -8.66
C ASN A 248 19.59 9.65 -7.72
N CYS A 249 18.34 9.82 -7.27
CA CYS A 249 17.67 8.77 -6.49
C CYS A 249 17.24 7.57 -7.37
N ALA A 250 16.87 7.80 -8.64
CA ALA A 250 16.46 6.73 -9.56
C ALA A 250 17.62 5.89 -10.11
N ARG A 251 18.87 6.38 -10.07
CA ARG A 251 20.07 5.60 -10.45
C ARG A 251 20.59 4.69 -9.34
N THR A 252 20.04 4.81 -8.14
CA THR A 252 20.44 4.07 -6.94
C THR A 252 19.42 3.01 -6.54
N ILE A 253 18.44 2.68 -7.38
CA ILE A 253 17.54 1.53 -7.21
C ILE A 253 17.89 0.51 -8.29
#